data_AF-A0A9D5IQJ0-F1
#
_entry.id   AF-A0A9D5IQJ0-F1
#
_cell.length_a   1.000
_cell.length_b   1.000
_cell.length_c   1.000
_cell.angle_alpha   90.00
_cell.angle_beta   90.00
_cell.angle_gamma   90.00
#
_symmetry.space_group_name_H-M   'P 1'
#
loop_
_entity.id
_entity.type
_entity.pdbx_description
1 polymer ?
#
loop_
_entity_poly.entity_id
_entity_poly.type
_entity_poly.pdbx_seq_one_letter_code
_entity_poly.pdbx_strand_id
1 'polypeptide(L)'
;MRAGISRRTYWVLALTGLFTPLVLWAAVGLWGGIDPVFMPAPLQVLTKTWTWATETGLFEDMGISIYRVVAGFVLSAVIALPLGLL
;
A
#
# COMPACT_ATOMS: atom_id res chain seq x y z
N MET A 1 37.76 1.26 16.73
CA MET A 1 37.26 2.55 17.28
C MET A 1 36.01 2.93 16.49
N ARG A 2 34.81 2.91 17.10
CA ARG A 2 33.58 3.35 16.43
C ARG A 2 33.57 4.87 16.49
N ALA A 3 33.87 5.55 15.38
CA ALA A 3 33.73 7.00 15.31
C ALA A 3 32.26 7.35 15.60
N GLY A 4 32.01 8.11 16.66
CA GLY A 4 30.66 8.53 17.04
C GLY A 4 30.11 9.45 15.96
N ILE A 5 29.21 8.93 15.12
CA ILE A 5 28.56 9.75 14.10
C ILE A 5 27.76 10.84 14.83
N SER A 6 28.10 12.10 14.56
CA SER A 6 27.37 13.26 15.05
C SER A 6 25.89 13.11 14.73
N ARG A 7 25.01 13.41 15.70
CA ARG A 7 23.55 13.31 15.53
C ARG A 7 23.06 14.07 14.30
N ARG A 8 23.68 15.22 13.97
CA ARG A 8 23.37 15.98 12.76
C ARG A 8 23.77 15.23 11.50
N THR A 9 24.97 14.66 11.45
CA THR A 9 25.47 13.89 10.30
C THR A 9 24.61 12.65 10.06
N TYR A 10 24.18 11.96 11.13
CA TYR A 10 23.25 10.85 11.03
C TYR A 10 21.93 11.26 10.37
N TRP A 11 21.30 12.34 10.86
CA TRP A 11 20.04 12.82 10.30
C TRP A 11 20.17 13.30 8.85
N VAL A 12 21.27 13.97 8.49
CA VAL A 12 21.53 14.37 7.11
C VAL A 12 21.63 13.14 6.20
N LEU A 13 22.44 12.15 6.57
CA LEU A 13 22.58 10.92 5.78
C LEU A 13 21.25 10.15 5.68
N ALA A 14 20.49 10.08 6.78
CA ALA A 14 19.18 9.42 6.79
C ALA A 14 18.17 10.13 5.89
N LEU A 15 18.05 11.46 5.99
CA LEU A 15 17.14 12.25 5.17
C LEU A 15 17.57 12.20 3.70
N THR A 16 18.85 12.41 3.40
CA THR A 16 19.33 12.32 2.03
C THR A 16 19.10 10.92 1.45
N GLY A 17 19.39 9.86 2.20
CA GLY A 17 19.14 8.49 1.76
C GLY A 17 17.66 8.19 1.50
N LEU A 18 16.76 8.76 2.30
CA LEU A 18 15.32 8.60 2.14
C LEU A 18 14.76 9.41 0.97
N PHE A 19 15.16 10.68 0.83
CA PHE A 19 14.61 11.59 -0.18
C PHE A 19 15.20 11.37 -1.56
N THR A 20 16.45 10.90 -1.67
CA THR A 20 17.09 10.64 -2.97
C THR A 20 16.24 9.75 -3.89
N PRO A 21 15.80 8.54 -3.49
CA PRO A 21 14.97 7.70 -4.36
C PRO A 21 13.60 8.34 -4.67
N LEU A 22 13.00 9.07 -3.73
CA LEU A 22 11.72 9.75 -3.95
C LEU A 22 11.83 10.88 -4.99
N VAL A 23 12.90 11.67 -4.92
CA VAL A 23 13.16 12.75 -5.88
C VAL A 23 13.50 12.17 -7.26
N LEU A 24 14.31 11.11 -7.32
CA LEU A 24 14.62 10.42 -8.58
C LEU A 24 13.35 9.83 -9.22
N TRP A 25 12.49 9.19 -8.42
CA TRP A 25 11.21 8.67 -8.90
C TRP A 25 10.29 9.79 -9.39
N ALA A 26 10.18 10.88 -8.64
CA ALA A 26 9.40 12.04 -9.07
C ALA A 26 9.93 12.65 -10.37
N ALA A 27 11.25 12.80 -10.50
CA ALA A 27 11.89 13.32 -11.71
C ALA A 27 11.59 12.44 -12.93
N VAL A 28 11.74 11.11 -12.80
CA VAL A 28 11.45 10.17 -13.89
C VAL A 28 9.96 10.15 -14.25
N GLY A 29 9.08 10.12 -13.25
CA GLY A 29 7.62 10.10 -13.46
C GLY A 29 7.05 11.38 -14.06
N LEU A 30 7.75 12.53 -13.89
CA LEU A 30 7.35 13.81 -14.49
C LEU A 30 8.02 14.08 -15.84
N TRP A 31 9.15 13.42 -16.13
CA TRP A 31 9.89 13.62 -17.38
C TRP A 31 9.12 13.16 -18.63
N GLY A 32 8.10 12.30 -18.48
CA GLY A 32 7.17 11.96 -19.56
C GLY A 32 7.74 10.98 -20.61
N GLY A 33 8.96 10.48 -20.42
CA GLY A 33 9.57 9.48 -21.29
C GLY A 33 9.06 8.05 -21.09
N ILE A 34 8.25 7.81 -20.06
CA ILE A 34 7.65 6.51 -19.71
C ILE A 34 6.15 6.70 -19.59
N ASP A 35 5.37 5.76 -20.11
CA ASP A 35 3.91 5.80 -19.99
C ASP A 35 3.50 5.90 -18.50
N PRO A 36 2.70 6.89 -18.11
CA PRO A 36 2.20 7.05 -16.75
C PRO A 36 1.43 5.84 -16.22
N VAL A 37 0.94 4.95 -17.10
CA VAL A 37 0.35 3.67 -16.69
C VAL A 37 1.39 2.75 -16.05
N PHE A 38 2.64 2.76 -16.52
CA PHE A 38 3.72 1.93 -15.98
C PHE A 38 4.54 2.64 -14.90
N MET A 39 4.73 3.97 -15.03
CA MET A 39 5.54 4.74 -14.07
C MET A 39 4.88 6.08 -13.71
N PRO A 40 3.76 6.05 -12.95
CA PRO A 40 3.11 7.26 -12.49
C PRO A 40 4.00 8.02 -11.50
N ALA A 41 3.88 9.35 -11.52
CA ALA A 41 4.54 10.19 -10.52
C ALA A 41 3.99 9.88 -9.11
N PRO A 42 4.81 9.98 -8.05
CA PRO A 42 4.40 9.68 -6.68
C PRO A 42 3.12 10.43 -6.25
N LEU A 43 2.97 11.69 -6.67
CA LEU A 43 1.80 12.49 -6.35
C LEU A 43 0.53 11.93 -7.00
N GLN A 44 0.63 11.41 -8.24
CA GLN A 44 -0.50 10.79 -8.92
C GLN A 44 -0.93 9.51 -8.20
N VAL A 45 0.04 8.72 -7.70
CA VAL A 45 -0.25 7.54 -6.88
C VAL A 45 -1.02 7.94 -5.62
N LEU A 46 -0.54 8.95 -4.88
CA LEU A 46 -1.21 9.43 -3.67
C LEU A 46 -2.63 9.93 -3.95
N THR A 47 -2.82 10.72 -5.01
CA THR A 47 -4.16 11.19 -5.40
C THR A 47 -5.07 10.02 -5.75
N LYS A 48 -4.60 9.05 -6.54
CA LYS A 48 -5.39 7.86 -6.90
C LYS A 48 -5.73 7.02 -5.67
N THR A 49 -4.78 6.82 -4.76
CA THR A 49 -5.02 6.11 -3.50
C THR A 49 -6.09 6.82 -2.66
N TRP A 50 -6.01 8.15 -2.56
CA TRP A 50 -7.01 8.94 -1.84
C TRP A 50 -8.40 8.82 -2.49
N THR A 51 -8.49 9.06 -3.80
CA THR A 51 -9.73 8.90 -4.57
C THR A 51 -10.32 7.50 -4.41
N TRP A 52 -9.50 6.44 -4.44
CA TRP A 52 -10.01 5.09 -4.22
C TRP A 52 -10.53 4.87 -2.82
N ALA A 53 -9.83 5.41 -1.82
CA ALA A 53 -10.23 5.31 -0.43
C ALA A 53 -11.53 6.09 -0.12
N THR A 54 -11.75 7.26 -0.76
CA THR A 54 -12.86 8.16 -0.42
C THR A 54 -14.02 8.18 -1.40
N GLU A 55 -13.77 8.04 -2.70
CA GLU A 55 -14.76 8.31 -3.75
C GLU A 55 -15.24 7.04 -4.46
N THR A 56 -14.41 6.01 -4.59
CA THR A 56 -14.80 4.79 -5.34
C THR A 56 -15.29 3.65 -4.46
N GLY A 57 -15.59 3.88 -3.18
CA GLY A 57 -16.18 2.85 -2.32
C GLY A 57 -15.28 1.62 -2.10
N LEU A 58 -13.95 1.74 -2.19
CA LEU A 58 -13.03 0.60 -2.09
C LEU A 58 -13.26 -0.26 -0.83
N PHE A 59 -13.57 0.39 0.30
CA PHE A 59 -13.88 -0.30 1.55
C PHE A 59 -15.21 -1.07 1.50
N GLU A 60 -16.19 -0.56 0.77
CA GLU A 60 -17.48 -1.23 0.57
C GLU A 60 -17.31 -2.47 -0.31
N ASP A 61 -16.60 -2.34 -1.42
CA ASP A 61 -16.27 -3.48 -2.30
C ASP A 61 -15.47 -4.56 -1.56
N MET A 62 -14.45 -4.13 -0.79
CA MET A 62 -13.67 -5.03 0.06
C MET A 62 -14.56 -5.70 1.12
N GLY A 63 -15.47 -4.94 1.73
CA GLY A 63 -16.42 -5.43 2.72
C GLY A 63 -17.36 -6.49 2.16
N ILE A 64 -17.92 -6.26 0.97
CA ILE A 64 -18.79 -7.23 0.27
C ILE A 64 -18.02 -8.52 -0.04
N SER A 65 -16.78 -8.41 -0.50
CA SER A 65 -15.93 -9.58 -0.75
C SER A 65 -15.66 -10.39 0.53
N ILE A 66 -15.26 -9.72 1.61
CA ILE A 66 -15.02 -10.35 2.91
C ILE A 66 -16.29 -11.01 3.44
N TYR A 67 -17.42 -10.30 3.39
CA TYR A 67 -18.71 -10.81 3.83
C TYR A 67 -19.07 -12.12 3.14
N ARG A 68 -18.92 -12.19 1.80
CA ARG A 68 -19.22 -13.40 1.02
C ARG A 68 -18.38 -14.60 1.46
N VAL A 69 -17.08 -14.40 1.68
CA VAL A 69 -16.17 -15.47 2.12
C VAL A 69 -16.53 -15.95 3.53
N VAL A 70 -16.72 -15.01 4.46
CA VAL A 70 -17.05 -15.33 5.86
C VAL A 70 -18.42 -16.02 5.95
N ALA A 71 -19.43 -15.52 5.23
CA ALA A 71 -20.76 -16.12 5.20
C ALA A 71 -20.71 -17.56 4.66
N GLY A 72 -20.01 -17.80 3.55
CA GLY A 72 -19.83 -19.13 3.00
C GLY A 72 -19.09 -20.08 3.95
N PHE A 73 -18.05 -19.59 4.63
CA PHE A 73 -17.32 -20.35 5.66
C PHE A 73 -18.22 -20.72 6.84
N VAL A 74 -18.98 -19.76 7.37
CA VAL A 74 -19.89 -19.99 8.51
C VAL A 74 -20.98 -21.00 8.14
N LEU A 75 -21.60 -20.85 6.97
CA LEU A 75 -22.61 -21.80 6.48
C LEU A 75 -22.02 -23.22 6.35
N SER A 76 -20.80 -23.33 5.84
CA SER A 76 -20.10 -24.61 5.73
C SER A 76 -19.79 -25.20 7.11
N ALA A 77 -19.31 -24.39 8.06
CA ALA A 77 -18.98 -24.82 9.41
C ALA A 77 -20.23 -25.30 10.17
N VAL A 78 -21.38 -24.63 10.00
CA VAL A 78 -22.66 -25.02 10.62
C VAL A 78 -23.11 -26.42 10.18
N ILE A 79 -22.80 -26.83 8.94
CA ILE A 79 -23.14 -28.16 8.43
C ILE A 79 -22.04 -29.19 8.76
N ALA A 80 -20.78 -28.82 8.57
CA ALA A 80 -19.65 -29.73 8.71
C ALA A 80 -19.33 -30.09 10.17
N LEU A 81 -19.46 -29.14 11.11
CA LEU A 81 -19.15 -29.39 12.51
C LEU A 81 -20.09 -30.42 13.16
N PRO A 82 -21.43 -30.34 13.01
CA PRO A 82 -22.32 -31.38 13.53
C PRO A 82 -22.04 -32.74 12.90
N LEU A 83 -21.87 -32.81 11.58
CA LEU A 83 -21.62 -34.07 10.89
C LEU A 83 -20.26 -34.69 11.25
N GLY A 84 -19.24 -33.88 11.54
CA GLY A 84 -17.92 -34.37 11.93
C GLY A 84 -17.82 -34.80 13.40
N LEU A 85 -18.78 -34.41 14.24
CA LEU A 85 -18.83 -34.75 15.67
C LEU A 85 -19.76 -35.95 15.96
N LEU A 86 -20.64 -36.30 15.03
CA LEU A 86 -21.47 -37.51 15.07
C LEU A 86 -20.67 -38.72 14.59
#